data_AF-H6RHL5-F1
#
_entry.id   AF-H6RHL5-F1
#
_cell.length_a   1.000
_cell.length_b   1.000
_cell.length_c   1.000
_cell.angle_alpha   90.00
_cell.angle_beta   90.00
_cell.angle_gamma   90.00
#
_symmetry.space_group_name_H-M   'P 1'
#
loop_
_entity.id
_entity.type
_entity.pdbx_description
1 polymer ?
#
loop_
_entity_poly.entity_id
_entity_poly.type
_entity_poly.pdbx_seq_one_letter_code
_entity_poly.pdbx_strand_id
1 'polypeptide(L)'
;MLFIVTPQSLCAQVGIGTTNPANGSMLDIDASDKGILIPRVNLTGTNDTATITPSATKGLLVFNEAITTGANAVNEGFYYWDGTKWVALTTPAATGDNIYTVDGTLAGDRIVSQEDKTLQFDSNVGRNAITIKRTNNATETGLAFRNSGNAYDASIYMESPNGRGLVIAAGGNENSPEDLTPSAIFNDNQTTSISKSLNVYEGDANLNDVTASLYSTADDGVLDLFENNTYNHRIAANGPTIFN
;
A
#
# COMPACT_ATOMS: atom_id res chain seq x y z
N MET A 1 31.02 71.02 43.83
CA MET A 1 30.70 69.59 43.97
C MET A 1 30.41 69.07 42.57
N LEU A 2 31.29 68.24 42.01
CA LEU A 2 31.15 67.67 40.67
C LEU A 2 30.30 66.40 40.78
N PHE A 3 29.18 66.32 40.05
CA PHE A 3 28.30 65.14 40.03
C PHE A 3 28.61 64.34 38.77
N ILE A 4 29.26 63.18 38.93
CA ILE A 4 29.55 62.25 37.83
C ILE A 4 28.40 61.24 37.78
N VAL A 5 27.62 61.27 36.70
CA VAL A 5 26.61 60.24 36.39
C VAL A 5 27.25 59.22 35.45
N THR A 6 27.49 58.01 35.93
CA THR A 6 27.94 56.90 35.08
C THR A 6 26.71 56.22 34.44
N PRO A 7 26.72 55.93 33.12
CA PRO A 7 25.61 55.22 32.49
C PRO A 7 25.58 53.77 33.00
N GLN A 8 24.53 53.42 33.73
CA GLN A 8 24.24 52.04 34.12
C GLN A 8 23.44 51.41 32.96
N SER A 9 23.96 50.35 32.36
CA SER A 9 23.19 49.58 31.36
C SER A 9 22.15 48.74 32.11
N LEU A 10 20.87 49.06 31.93
CA LEU A 10 19.76 48.25 32.44
C LEU A 10 19.45 47.17 31.40
N CYS A 11 19.60 45.90 31.79
CA CYS A 11 19.21 44.77 30.95
C CYS A 11 17.68 44.68 30.86
N ALA A 12 17.13 44.53 29.65
CA ALA A 12 15.68 44.49 29.39
C ALA A 12 15.08 43.05 29.39
N GLN A 13 15.89 42.04 29.69
CA GLN A 13 15.46 40.64 29.75
C GLN A 13 14.63 40.35 31.01
N VAL A 14 13.55 39.59 30.86
CA VAL A 14 12.70 39.17 31.97
C VAL A 14 13.14 37.77 32.42
N GLY A 15 13.61 37.68 33.66
CA GLY A 15 13.83 36.39 34.34
C GLY A 15 12.71 36.11 35.33
N ILE A 16 12.14 34.90 35.30
CA ILE A 16 11.21 34.41 36.32
C ILE A 16 11.83 33.15 36.93
N GLY A 17 12.11 33.18 38.23
CA GLY A 17 12.81 32.08 38.91
C GLY A 17 14.33 32.07 38.72
N THR A 18 14.89 32.96 37.89
CA THR A 18 16.33 33.16 37.69
C THR A 18 16.73 34.64 37.73
N THR A 19 17.89 34.95 38.31
CA THR A 19 18.51 36.29 38.26
C THR A 19 19.48 36.46 37.10
N ASN A 20 19.79 35.37 36.39
CA ASN A 20 20.73 35.37 35.28
C ASN A 20 20.11 34.70 34.05
N PRO A 21 19.12 35.36 33.40
CA PRO A 21 18.46 34.84 32.19
C PRO A 21 19.47 34.40 31.12
N ALA A 22 19.18 33.29 30.45
CA ALA A 22 20.01 32.73 29.40
C ALA A 22 20.25 33.75 28.26
N ASN A 23 21.48 33.78 27.75
CA ASN A 23 21.83 34.63 26.61
C ASN A 23 20.93 34.32 25.40
N GLY A 24 20.39 35.36 24.76
CA GLY A 24 19.49 35.23 23.61
C GLY A 24 18.00 35.07 23.96
N SER A 25 17.63 35.07 25.25
CA SER A 25 16.24 35.07 25.70
C SER A 25 15.75 36.48 26.06
N MET A 26 14.53 36.82 25.65
CA MET A 26 13.83 38.01 26.15
C MET A 26 13.01 37.69 27.40
N LEU A 27 12.60 36.43 27.54
CA LEU A 27 11.94 35.85 28.69
C LEU A 27 12.58 34.49 28.98
N ASP A 28 13.12 34.32 30.19
CA ASP A 28 13.64 33.05 30.70
C ASP A 28 12.90 32.68 31.98
N ILE A 29 12.40 31.44 32.04
CA ILE A 29 11.62 30.94 33.16
C ILE A 29 12.28 29.66 33.64
N ASP A 30 12.87 29.72 34.84
CA ASP A 30 13.60 28.60 35.45
C ASP A 30 12.85 28.08 36.67
N ALA A 31 12.40 26.83 36.60
CA ALA A 31 11.77 26.09 37.68
C ALA A 31 11.82 24.58 37.40
N SER A 32 12.07 23.76 38.41
CA SER A 32 12.07 22.29 38.27
C SER A 32 10.69 21.64 38.48
N ASP A 33 9.73 22.38 39.01
CA ASP A 33 8.43 21.85 39.49
C ASP A 33 7.24 22.76 39.16
N LYS A 34 7.39 23.66 38.17
CA LYS A 34 6.35 24.59 37.68
C LYS A 34 6.32 24.59 36.16
N GLY A 35 5.20 25.06 35.61
CA GLY A 35 5.02 25.31 34.18
C GLY A 35 4.49 26.71 33.93
N ILE A 36 4.22 27.02 32.66
CA ILE A 36 3.67 28.31 32.24
C ILE A 36 2.20 28.12 31.89
N LEU A 37 1.31 28.89 32.54
CA LEU A 37 -0.06 29.04 32.08
C LEU A 37 -0.10 30.13 31.00
N ILE A 38 -0.14 29.68 29.75
CA ILE A 38 -0.38 30.53 28.58
C ILE A 38 -1.83 31.06 28.63
N PRO A 39 -2.09 32.29 28.12
CA PRO A 39 -3.45 32.83 28.07
C PRO A 39 -4.48 31.85 27.53
N ARG A 40 -5.57 31.68 28.29
CA ARG A 40 -6.68 30.82 27.93
C ARG A 40 -7.79 31.62 27.28
N VAL A 41 -8.28 31.14 26.14
CA VAL A 41 -9.27 31.85 25.31
C VAL A 41 -10.30 30.87 24.76
N ASN A 42 -11.46 31.38 24.37
CA ASN A 42 -12.49 30.59 23.70
C ASN A 42 -12.55 31.01 22.23
N LEU A 43 -11.80 30.33 21.37
CA LEU A 43 -11.83 30.60 19.94
C LEU A 43 -13.17 30.15 19.35
N THR A 44 -13.75 30.95 18.46
CA THR A 44 -14.98 30.56 17.76
C THR A 44 -14.73 29.63 16.57
N GLY A 45 -13.48 29.53 16.13
CA GLY A 45 -13.03 28.69 15.03
C GLY A 45 -11.59 29.00 14.63
N THR A 46 -11.02 28.22 13.72
CA THR A 46 -9.64 28.44 13.26
C THR A 46 -9.46 29.77 12.54
N ASN A 47 -10.53 30.36 12.00
CA ASN A 47 -10.53 31.67 11.35
C ASN A 47 -10.93 32.83 12.29
N ASP A 48 -10.97 32.63 13.60
CA ASP A 48 -11.34 33.65 14.58
C ASP A 48 -10.29 34.78 14.66
N THR A 49 -10.69 35.99 14.29
CA THR A 49 -9.87 37.21 14.38
C THR A 49 -10.37 38.20 15.43
N ALA A 50 -11.42 37.88 16.17
CA ALA A 50 -12.13 38.81 17.05
C ALA A 50 -11.84 38.57 18.54
N THR A 51 -11.65 37.32 18.93
CA THR A 51 -11.41 36.95 20.35
C THR A 51 -10.15 37.61 20.92
N ILE A 52 -9.12 37.82 20.09
CA ILE A 52 -7.89 38.54 20.46
C ILE A 52 -7.95 39.96 19.90
N THR A 53 -7.98 40.96 20.79
CA THR A 53 -8.04 42.39 20.44
C THR A 53 -6.69 43.10 20.68
N PRO A 54 -6.27 44.06 19.83
CA PRO A 54 -6.95 44.54 18.61
C PRO A 54 -6.83 43.57 17.43
N SER A 55 -5.82 42.70 17.43
CA SER A 55 -5.63 41.64 16.43
C SER A 55 -4.60 40.64 16.91
N ALA A 56 -4.75 39.36 16.52
CA ALA A 56 -3.72 38.37 16.71
C ALA A 56 -2.46 38.69 15.86
N THR A 57 -1.28 38.51 16.45
CA THR A 57 0.01 38.68 15.75
C THR A 57 0.58 37.30 15.40
N LYS A 58 1.24 37.16 14.25
CA LYS A 58 1.84 35.88 13.84
C LYS A 58 2.78 35.34 14.91
N GLY A 59 2.61 34.07 15.27
CA GLY A 59 3.35 33.39 16.33
C GLY A 59 2.72 33.53 17.73
N LEU A 60 1.61 34.26 17.88
CA LEU A 60 0.89 34.36 19.16
C LEU A 60 0.37 32.98 19.58
N LEU A 61 0.75 32.52 20.76
CA LEU A 61 0.38 31.24 21.35
C LEU A 61 -0.74 31.43 22.39
N VAL A 62 -1.77 30.59 22.31
CA VAL A 62 -2.88 30.53 23.27
C VAL A 62 -3.22 29.09 23.63
N PHE A 63 -3.88 28.90 24.76
CA PHE A 63 -4.61 27.67 25.05
C PHE A 63 -6.10 27.92 24.76
N ASN A 64 -6.66 27.22 23.79
CA ASN A 64 -8.08 27.29 23.46
C ASN A 64 -8.86 26.33 24.37
N GLU A 65 -9.93 26.83 25.00
CA GLU A 65 -10.86 26.05 25.85
C GLU A 65 -12.14 25.65 25.09
N ALA A 66 -12.39 26.23 23.92
CA ALA A 66 -13.61 25.98 23.15
C ALA A 66 -13.52 24.69 22.31
N ILE A 67 -14.66 24.01 22.18
CA ILE A 67 -14.88 22.93 21.21
C ILE A 67 -15.99 23.38 20.27
N THR A 68 -15.69 23.48 18.98
CA THR A 68 -16.64 23.90 17.95
C THR A 68 -16.79 22.85 16.86
N THR A 69 -17.82 23.00 16.02
CA THR A 69 -18.11 22.07 14.91
C THR A 69 -18.09 22.81 13.57
N GLY A 70 -17.93 22.06 12.48
CA GLY A 70 -17.89 22.61 11.12
C GLY A 70 -16.49 22.73 10.53
N ALA A 71 -16.37 23.41 9.38
CA ALA A 71 -15.13 23.42 8.59
C ALA A 71 -13.94 24.09 9.28
N ASN A 72 -14.20 25.03 10.19
CA ASN A 72 -13.19 25.74 10.97
C ASN A 72 -13.21 25.32 12.44
N ALA A 73 -13.63 24.09 12.73
CA ALA A 73 -13.71 23.57 14.08
C ALA A 73 -12.38 23.71 14.83
N VAL A 74 -12.47 24.10 16.09
CA VAL A 74 -11.37 24.03 17.05
C VAL A 74 -11.75 23.02 18.13
N ASN A 75 -10.74 22.31 18.63
CA ASN A 75 -10.83 21.52 19.85
C ASN A 75 -10.05 22.21 20.97
N GLU A 76 -10.29 21.81 22.21
CA GLU A 76 -9.48 22.21 23.36
C GLU A 76 -8.00 21.87 23.11
N GLY A 77 -7.09 22.81 23.38
CA GLY A 77 -5.65 22.60 23.21
C GLY A 77 -4.84 23.85 22.87
N PHE A 78 -3.54 23.68 22.61
CA PHE A 78 -2.66 24.78 22.24
C PHE A 78 -2.82 25.17 20.77
N TYR A 79 -2.89 26.47 20.49
CA TYR A 79 -2.94 27.03 19.13
C TYR A 79 -1.96 28.18 19.00
N TYR A 80 -1.36 28.33 17.82
CA TYR A 80 -0.67 29.55 17.43
C TYR A 80 -1.32 30.20 16.21
N TRP A 81 -1.24 31.52 16.13
CA TRP A 81 -1.68 32.27 14.95
C TRP A 81 -0.60 32.21 13.85
N ASP A 82 -0.92 31.67 12.67
CA ASP A 82 0.05 31.58 11.55
C ASP A 82 0.17 32.87 10.73
N GLY A 83 -0.65 33.87 11.04
CA GLY A 83 -0.84 35.10 10.28
C GLY A 83 -2.20 35.19 9.59
N THR A 84 -2.89 34.05 9.41
CA THR A 84 -4.17 33.91 8.70
C THR A 84 -5.21 33.07 9.43
N LYS A 85 -4.78 32.08 10.22
CA LYS A 85 -5.63 31.19 11.00
C LYS A 85 -4.91 30.67 12.25
N TRP A 86 -5.69 30.14 13.17
CA TRP A 86 -5.22 29.37 14.32
C TRP A 86 -4.86 27.96 13.88
N VAL A 87 -3.63 27.56 14.19
CA VAL A 87 -3.08 26.24 13.92
C VAL A 87 -2.86 25.53 15.25
N ALA A 88 -3.46 24.36 15.41
CA ALA A 88 -3.29 23.54 16.60
C ALA A 88 -1.85 23.04 16.71
N LEU A 89 -1.23 23.15 17.88
CA LEU A 89 0.01 22.44 18.21
C LEU A 89 -0.34 21.03 18.67
N THR A 90 -0.66 20.17 17.72
CA THR A 90 -0.79 18.74 17.98
C THR A 90 0.55 18.06 17.71
N THR A 91 0.82 16.96 18.42
CA THR A 91 1.73 15.96 17.84
C THR A 91 1.12 15.55 16.50
N PRO A 92 1.92 15.44 15.42
CA PRO A 92 1.43 14.74 14.24
C PRO A 92 0.82 13.44 14.74
N ALA A 93 -0.42 13.13 14.34
CA ALA A 93 -0.94 11.79 14.54
C ALA A 93 0.17 10.85 14.09
N ALA A 94 0.57 9.88 14.94
CA ALA A 94 1.66 8.98 14.64
C ALA A 94 1.47 8.53 13.19
N THR A 95 2.33 9.01 12.29
CA THR A 95 2.27 8.70 10.86
C THR A 95 2.63 7.23 10.77
N GLY A 96 1.61 6.39 10.98
CA GLY A 96 1.78 5.01 11.41
C GLY A 96 0.66 4.10 10.96
N ASP A 97 -0.24 4.55 10.08
CA ASP A 97 -1.02 3.65 9.24
C ASP A 97 -0.23 3.35 7.96
N ASN A 98 0.95 2.75 8.14
CA ASN A 98 1.70 2.12 7.06
C ASN A 98 1.57 0.60 7.22
N ILE A 99 1.75 -0.14 6.11
CA ILE A 99 1.70 -1.60 5.97
C ILE A 99 2.47 -2.39 7.04
N TYR A 100 3.33 -1.75 7.83
CA TYR A 100 4.26 -2.38 8.75
C TYR A 100 3.86 -2.34 10.23
N THR A 101 2.86 -1.55 10.64
CA THR A 101 2.66 -1.23 12.07
C THR A 101 1.35 -1.72 12.68
N VAL A 102 0.32 -2.07 11.88
CA VAL A 102 -0.92 -2.71 12.35
C VAL A 102 -1.50 -3.57 11.21
N ASP A 103 -1.99 -4.79 11.52
CA ASP A 103 -2.88 -5.58 10.65
C ASP A 103 -4.25 -4.89 10.52
N GLY A 104 -4.24 -3.68 9.95
CA GLY A 104 -5.43 -2.85 9.80
C GLY A 104 -6.42 -3.44 8.81
N THR A 105 -7.71 -3.12 8.99
CA THR A 105 -8.74 -3.37 7.98
C THR A 105 -8.60 -2.33 6.87
N LEU A 106 -8.36 -2.78 5.64
CA LEU A 106 -8.39 -1.91 4.46
C LEU A 106 -9.85 -1.63 4.09
N ALA A 107 -10.23 -0.35 3.98
CA ALA A 107 -11.55 0.06 3.51
C ALA A 107 -11.68 0.01 1.96
N GLY A 108 -10.60 -0.31 1.25
CA GLY A 108 -10.55 -0.44 -0.20
C GLY A 108 -9.19 -0.94 -0.70
N ASP A 109 -9.09 -1.16 -2.00
CA ASP A 109 -7.90 -1.72 -2.65
C ASP A 109 -6.68 -0.81 -2.50
N ARG A 110 -5.50 -1.43 -2.33
CA ARG A 110 -4.22 -0.74 -2.42
C ARG A 110 -3.77 -0.73 -3.88
N ILE A 111 -3.71 0.46 -4.48
CA ILE A 111 -3.22 0.65 -5.84
C ILE A 111 -1.78 1.18 -5.76
N VAL A 112 -0.84 0.49 -6.42
CA VAL A 112 0.55 0.94 -6.56
C VAL A 112 0.72 1.52 -7.97
N SER A 113 0.85 2.84 -8.09
CA SER A 113 1.18 3.51 -9.36
C SER A 113 2.69 3.68 -9.48
N GLN A 114 3.29 3.13 -10.54
CA GLN A 114 4.74 3.12 -10.72
C GLN A 114 5.24 4.07 -11.80
N GLU A 115 4.34 4.63 -12.60
CA GLU A 115 4.68 5.40 -13.81
C GLU A 115 5.69 4.63 -14.69
N ASP A 116 6.93 5.11 -14.77
CA ASP A 116 8.02 4.52 -15.57
C ASP A 116 9.00 3.66 -14.72
N LYS A 117 8.64 3.34 -13.47
CA LYS A 117 9.48 2.59 -12.51
C LYS A 117 9.01 1.13 -12.36
N THR A 118 9.90 0.29 -11.83
CA THR A 118 9.62 -1.12 -11.52
C THR A 118 9.37 -1.34 -10.03
N LEU A 119 8.54 -2.33 -9.66
CA LEU A 119 8.40 -2.80 -8.29
C LEU A 119 9.29 -4.02 -8.13
N GLN A 120 10.35 -3.90 -7.33
CA GLN A 120 11.31 -4.98 -7.12
C GLN A 120 11.34 -5.39 -5.64
N PHE A 121 11.31 -6.70 -5.40
CA PHE A 121 11.47 -7.30 -4.09
C PHE A 121 12.84 -7.97 -4.03
N ASP A 122 13.84 -7.29 -3.47
CA ASP A 122 15.22 -7.79 -3.37
C ASP A 122 15.61 -8.19 -1.94
N SER A 123 16.28 -9.32 -1.83
CA SER A 123 17.00 -9.78 -0.66
C SER A 123 18.45 -10.07 -1.04
N ASN A 124 19.39 -9.70 -0.16
CA ASN A 124 20.81 -9.99 -0.33
C ASN A 124 21.21 -11.42 0.09
N VAL A 125 20.25 -12.21 0.58
CA VAL A 125 20.37 -13.64 0.91
C VAL A 125 19.03 -14.36 0.68
N GLY A 126 19.07 -15.57 0.10
CA GLY A 126 17.88 -16.40 -0.12
C GLY A 126 17.14 -16.10 -1.43
N ARG A 127 15.86 -16.50 -1.50
CA ARG A 127 15.01 -16.29 -2.68
C ARG A 127 14.16 -15.04 -2.49
N ASN A 128 14.19 -14.16 -3.49
CA ASN A 128 13.19 -13.10 -3.64
C ASN A 128 11.84 -13.77 -3.92
N ALA A 129 10.83 -13.53 -3.09
CA ALA A 129 9.53 -14.15 -3.23
C ALA A 129 8.41 -13.19 -2.84
N ILE A 130 7.35 -13.17 -3.66
CA ILE A 130 6.06 -12.65 -3.25
C ILE A 130 5.32 -13.83 -2.61
N THR A 131 5.04 -13.75 -1.30
CA THR A 131 4.27 -14.79 -0.60
C THR A 131 2.83 -14.32 -0.44
N ILE A 132 1.90 -15.08 -0.99
CA ILE A 132 0.46 -14.83 -0.85
C ILE A 132 -0.13 -15.97 -0.03
N LYS A 133 -0.65 -15.66 1.16
CA LYS A 133 -1.16 -16.64 2.11
C LYS A 133 -2.67 -16.51 2.26
N ARG A 134 -3.37 -17.63 2.15
CA ARG A 134 -4.78 -17.76 2.55
C ARG A 134 -4.88 -17.76 4.07
N THR A 135 -5.76 -16.95 4.63
CA THR A 135 -6.09 -16.97 6.07
C THR A 135 -7.21 -17.96 6.39
N ASN A 136 -8.03 -18.33 5.40
CA ASN A 136 -9.08 -19.35 5.49
C ASN A 136 -9.13 -20.23 4.21
N ASN A 137 -9.60 -21.48 4.36
CA ASN A 137 -9.63 -22.45 3.25
C ASN A 137 -10.88 -22.33 2.37
N ALA A 138 -11.64 -21.24 2.51
CA ALA A 138 -12.91 -21.01 1.82
C ALA A 138 -12.78 -20.14 0.56
N THR A 139 -11.70 -19.34 0.45
CA THR A 139 -11.55 -18.35 -0.64
C THR A 139 -10.32 -18.64 -1.48
N GLU A 140 -10.46 -18.70 -2.80
CA GLU A 140 -9.31 -18.79 -3.70
C GLU A 140 -8.42 -17.56 -3.56
N THR A 141 -7.12 -17.74 -3.81
CA THR A 141 -6.15 -16.65 -3.65
C THR A 141 -5.02 -16.86 -4.64
N GLY A 142 -4.63 -15.79 -5.32
CA GLY A 142 -3.67 -15.86 -6.39
C GLY A 142 -3.33 -14.52 -7.01
N LEU A 143 -2.66 -14.59 -8.14
CA LEU A 143 -2.29 -13.47 -9.00
C LEU A 143 -3.16 -13.53 -10.24
N ALA A 144 -3.84 -12.42 -10.57
CA ALA A 144 -4.55 -12.28 -11.82
C ALA A 144 -3.79 -11.31 -12.74
N PHE A 145 -3.74 -11.66 -14.01
CA PHE A 145 -3.07 -10.90 -15.06
C PHE A 145 -4.13 -10.27 -15.96
N ARG A 146 -4.18 -8.94 -15.95
CA ARG A 146 -5.06 -8.16 -16.83
C ARG A 146 -4.32 -7.79 -18.11
N ASN A 147 -5.02 -7.84 -19.23
CA ASN A 147 -4.57 -7.27 -20.50
C ASN A 147 -5.10 -5.83 -20.64
N SER A 148 -4.82 -5.15 -21.75
CA SER A 148 -5.24 -3.77 -22.00
C SER A 148 -6.76 -3.60 -21.77
N GLY A 149 -7.14 -2.90 -20.70
CA GLY A 149 -8.53 -2.70 -20.31
C GLY A 149 -8.81 -3.17 -18.87
N ASN A 150 -10.08 -3.46 -18.59
CA ASN A 150 -10.57 -3.92 -17.29
C ASN A 150 -10.73 -5.45 -17.20
N ALA A 151 -10.29 -6.19 -18.21
CA ALA A 151 -10.52 -7.62 -18.34
C ALA A 151 -9.25 -8.44 -18.05
N TYR A 152 -9.46 -9.72 -17.74
CA TYR A 152 -8.44 -10.67 -17.33
C TYR A 152 -8.22 -11.72 -18.41
N ASP A 153 -6.93 -11.99 -18.67
CA ASP A 153 -6.53 -12.98 -19.66
C ASP A 153 -5.98 -14.25 -19.00
N ALA A 154 -5.42 -14.14 -17.79
CA ALA A 154 -4.89 -15.28 -17.06
C ALA A 154 -4.88 -15.07 -15.55
N SER A 155 -4.80 -16.17 -14.81
CA SER A 155 -4.58 -16.16 -13.38
C SER A 155 -3.76 -17.37 -12.92
N ILE A 156 -3.08 -17.21 -11.80
CA ILE A 156 -2.37 -18.27 -11.09
C ILE A 156 -2.88 -18.24 -9.65
N TYR A 157 -3.60 -19.28 -9.22
CA TYR A 157 -4.24 -19.29 -7.91
C TYR A 157 -4.24 -20.67 -7.24
N MET A 158 -4.46 -20.68 -5.94
CA MET A 158 -4.68 -21.90 -5.16
C MET A 158 -6.19 -22.17 -5.05
N GLU A 159 -6.62 -23.36 -5.46
CA GLU A 159 -8.02 -23.77 -5.45
C GLU A 159 -8.61 -23.90 -4.04
N SER A 160 -9.92 -23.69 -3.90
CA SER A 160 -10.70 -24.01 -2.69
C SER A 160 -11.61 -25.22 -2.96
N PRO A 161 -11.88 -26.13 -1.99
CA PRO A 161 -11.43 -26.20 -0.58
C PRO A 161 -10.17 -27.08 -0.36
N ASN A 162 -9.80 -27.37 0.90
CA ASN A 162 -8.59 -28.08 1.39
C ASN A 162 -7.87 -29.03 0.39
N GLY A 163 -6.55 -28.89 0.29
CA GLY A 163 -5.70 -29.86 -0.42
C GLY A 163 -5.89 -29.83 -1.94
N ARG A 164 -6.12 -28.64 -2.50
CA ARG A 164 -6.21 -28.46 -3.94
C ARG A 164 -4.98 -27.72 -4.45
N GLY A 165 -4.67 -28.02 -5.69
CA GLY A 165 -3.39 -27.70 -6.31
C GLY A 165 -3.15 -26.22 -6.61
N LEU A 166 -2.04 -25.98 -7.32
CA LEU A 166 -1.80 -24.73 -8.02
C LEU A 166 -2.53 -24.79 -9.38
N VAL A 167 -3.37 -23.80 -9.65
CA VAL A 167 -4.05 -23.66 -10.94
C VAL A 167 -3.40 -22.55 -11.74
N ILE A 168 -3.18 -22.84 -13.02
CA ILE A 168 -2.93 -21.86 -14.07
C ILE A 168 -4.18 -21.82 -14.93
N ALA A 169 -4.88 -20.69 -14.94
CA ALA A 169 -6.08 -20.48 -15.74
C ALA A 169 -5.85 -19.40 -16.80
N ALA A 170 -6.49 -19.57 -17.94
CA ALA A 170 -6.44 -18.63 -19.05
C ALA A 170 -7.84 -18.45 -19.65
N GLY A 171 -8.06 -17.32 -20.31
CA GLY A 171 -9.32 -16.95 -20.93
C GLY A 171 -9.12 -16.06 -22.16
N GLY A 172 -10.25 -15.66 -22.74
CA GLY A 172 -10.28 -14.88 -23.99
C GLY A 172 -10.57 -13.39 -23.82
N ASN A 173 -10.55 -12.88 -22.57
CA ASN A 173 -10.91 -11.53 -22.08
C ASN A 173 -12.12 -11.57 -21.12
N GLU A 174 -11.91 -12.11 -19.93
CA GLU A 174 -12.97 -12.31 -18.93
C GLU A 174 -13.16 -11.08 -18.02
N ASN A 175 -14.39 -10.88 -17.53
CA ASN A 175 -14.71 -9.75 -16.65
C ASN A 175 -14.27 -9.97 -15.19
N SER A 176 -14.14 -11.24 -14.78
CA SER A 176 -13.70 -11.65 -13.45
C SER A 176 -12.59 -12.71 -13.57
N PRO A 177 -11.60 -12.74 -12.65
CA PRO A 177 -10.65 -13.85 -12.58
C PRO A 177 -11.31 -15.21 -12.31
N GLU A 178 -12.52 -15.21 -11.71
CA GLU A 178 -13.29 -16.41 -11.42
C GLU A 178 -13.88 -17.07 -12.67
N ASP A 179 -14.00 -16.32 -13.77
CA ASP A 179 -14.54 -16.81 -15.04
C ASP A 179 -13.45 -17.46 -15.91
N LEU A 180 -12.17 -17.35 -15.51
CA LEU A 180 -11.05 -17.95 -16.24
C LEU A 180 -11.09 -19.47 -16.13
N THR A 181 -10.78 -20.14 -17.25
CA THR A 181 -10.81 -21.60 -17.30
C THR A 181 -9.45 -22.21 -16.95
N PRO A 182 -9.38 -23.24 -16.08
CA PRO A 182 -8.14 -23.92 -15.77
C PRO A 182 -7.49 -24.51 -17.03
N SER A 183 -6.26 -24.09 -17.31
CA SER A 183 -5.42 -24.62 -18.39
C SER A 183 -4.51 -25.74 -17.88
N ALA A 184 -4.01 -25.61 -16.65
CA ALA A 184 -3.24 -26.64 -15.96
C ALA A 184 -3.50 -26.62 -14.45
N ILE A 185 -3.53 -27.80 -13.82
CA ILE A 185 -3.71 -27.96 -12.38
C ILE A 185 -2.60 -28.87 -11.85
N PHE A 186 -1.79 -28.36 -10.92
CA PHE A 186 -0.76 -29.11 -10.22
C PHE A 186 -1.30 -29.52 -8.85
N ASN A 187 -1.86 -30.73 -8.76
CA ASN A 187 -2.49 -31.23 -7.55
C ASN A 187 -1.47 -31.48 -6.43
N ASP A 188 -1.93 -31.40 -5.18
CA ASP A 188 -1.10 -31.63 -3.99
C ASP A 188 -0.74 -33.11 -3.77
N ASN A 189 -1.33 -34.01 -4.57
CA ASN A 189 -1.08 -35.45 -4.58
C ASN A 189 -0.07 -35.88 -5.65
N GLN A 190 0.79 -34.95 -6.11
CA GLN A 190 1.82 -35.18 -7.13
C GLN A 190 1.27 -35.53 -8.53
N THR A 191 0.00 -35.25 -8.80
CA THR A 191 -0.58 -35.38 -10.15
C THR A 191 -0.72 -34.03 -10.83
N THR A 192 -0.74 -34.01 -12.16
CA THR A 192 -0.97 -32.80 -12.95
C THR A 192 -1.98 -33.09 -14.04
N SER A 193 -2.95 -32.20 -14.22
CA SER A 193 -3.87 -32.22 -15.35
C SER A 193 -3.63 -31.02 -16.25
N ILE A 194 -3.73 -31.25 -17.56
CA ILE A 194 -3.63 -30.22 -18.60
C ILE A 194 -4.93 -30.26 -19.39
N SER A 195 -5.55 -29.11 -19.56
CA SER A 195 -6.76 -28.99 -20.36
C SER A 195 -6.43 -29.01 -21.85
N LYS A 196 -7.26 -29.70 -22.63
CA LYS A 196 -7.22 -29.77 -24.10
C LYS A 196 -6.00 -30.52 -24.68
N SER A 197 -4.78 -29.97 -24.58
CA SER A 197 -3.59 -30.56 -25.21
C SER A 197 -2.27 -30.06 -24.62
N LEU A 198 -1.27 -30.93 -24.52
CA LEU A 198 0.15 -30.60 -24.35
C LEU A 198 0.87 -30.77 -25.70
N ASN A 199 1.44 -29.69 -26.23
CA ASN A 199 2.11 -29.68 -27.53
C ASN A 199 3.60 -29.35 -27.39
N VAL A 200 4.42 -29.99 -28.20
CA VAL A 200 5.86 -29.71 -28.37
C VAL A 200 6.04 -29.09 -29.76
N TYR A 201 6.79 -27.98 -29.84
CA TYR A 201 7.03 -27.24 -31.09
C TYR A 201 8.53 -27.27 -31.44
N GLU A 202 8.85 -27.16 -32.73
CA GLU A 202 10.24 -26.94 -33.18
C GLU A 202 10.60 -25.44 -33.14
N GLY A 203 11.66 -25.08 -32.41
CA GLY A 203 12.26 -23.75 -32.41
C GLY A 203 11.42 -22.63 -31.76
N ASP A 204 10.30 -22.28 -32.38
CA ASP A 204 9.39 -21.18 -32.00
C ASP A 204 7.92 -21.66 -32.03
N ALA A 205 7.23 -21.61 -30.88
CA ALA A 205 5.85 -22.11 -30.72
C ALA A 205 4.78 -21.40 -31.59
N ASN A 206 5.14 -20.31 -32.28
CA ASN A 206 4.22 -19.50 -33.08
C ASN A 206 4.24 -19.84 -34.59
N LEU A 207 5.09 -20.76 -35.04
CA LEU A 207 5.21 -21.12 -36.47
C LEU A 207 4.25 -22.23 -36.92
N ASN A 208 3.26 -22.58 -36.09
CA ASN A 208 2.31 -23.69 -36.30
C ASN A 208 2.94 -25.08 -36.39
N ASP A 209 4.26 -25.24 -36.29
CA ASP A 209 4.93 -26.54 -36.42
C ASP A 209 5.00 -27.29 -35.09
N VAL A 210 3.94 -28.05 -34.82
CA VAL A 210 3.87 -28.98 -33.69
C VAL A 210 4.59 -30.26 -34.10
N THR A 211 5.54 -30.73 -33.30
CA THR A 211 6.28 -31.99 -33.52
C THR A 211 5.72 -33.16 -32.74
N ALA A 212 5.08 -32.90 -31.59
CA ALA A 212 4.37 -33.90 -30.82
C ALA A 212 3.21 -33.31 -30.02
N SER A 213 2.12 -34.07 -29.86
CA SER A 213 0.98 -33.68 -29.03
C SER A 213 0.51 -34.84 -28.17
N LEU A 214 0.19 -34.53 -26.91
CA LEU A 214 -0.58 -35.39 -26.01
C LEU A 214 -1.89 -34.68 -25.69
N TYR A 215 -3.02 -35.26 -26.07
CA TYR A 215 -4.31 -34.57 -25.98
C TYR A 215 -5.46 -35.58 -25.88
N SER A 216 -6.67 -35.05 -25.72
CA SER A 216 -7.89 -35.86 -25.77
C SER A 216 -8.83 -35.40 -26.87
N THR A 217 -9.44 -36.37 -27.56
CA THR A 217 -10.52 -36.15 -28.53
C THR A 217 -11.74 -36.93 -28.08
N ALA A 218 -12.81 -36.21 -27.73
CA ALA A 218 -14.00 -36.80 -27.10
C ALA A 218 -13.65 -37.57 -25.82
N ASP A 219 -13.53 -38.90 -25.89
CA ASP A 219 -13.22 -39.80 -24.78
C ASP A 219 -11.86 -40.51 -24.90
N ASP A 220 -11.12 -40.27 -25.98
CA ASP A 220 -9.84 -40.92 -26.24
C ASP A 220 -8.65 -40.08 -25.80
N GLY A 221 -7.65 -40.73 -25.23
CA GLY A 221 -6.28 -40.20 -25.13
C GLY A 221 -5.52 -40.48 -26.43
N VAL A 222 -4.83 -39.46 -26.94
CA VAL A 222 -4.07 -39.50 -28.19
C VAL A 222 -2.66 -38.98 -27.98
N LEU A 223 -1.67 -39.72 -28.48
CA LEU A 223 -0.27 -39.28 -28.64
C LEU A 223 0.07 -39.27 -30.13
N ASP A 224 0.31 -38.07 -30.67
CA ASP A 224 0.68 -37.87 -32.06
C ASP A 224 2.12 -37.36 -32.17
N LEU A 225 2.85 -37.86 -33.17
CA LEU A 225 4.12 -37.33 -33.65
C LEU A 225 3.91 -36.81 -35.05
N PHE A 226 4.38 -35.61 -35.32
CA PHE A 226 4.09 -34.87 -36.55
C PHE A 226 5.36 -34.67 -37.38
N GLU A 227 5.15 -34.61 -38.70
CA GLU A 227 6.12 -34.15 -39.68
C GLU A 227 5.39 -33.20 -40.64
N ASN A 228 5.89 -31.97 -40.82
CA ASN A 228 5.28 -30.94 -41.66
C ASN A 228 3.77 -30.75 -41.36
N ASN A 229 3.40 -30.61 -40.09
CA ASN A 229 2.01 -30.43 -39.63
C ASN A 229 1.03 -31.58 -39.91
N THR A 230 1.54 -32.74 -40.33
CA THR A 230 0.73 -33.95 -40.50
C THR A 230 1.21 -35.01 -39.53
N TYR A 231 0.31 -35.70 -38.83
CA TYR A 231 0.72 -36.77 -37.92
C TYR A 231 1.37 -37.90 -38.75
N ASN A 232 2.64 -38.17 -38.47
CA ASN A 232 3.40 -39.27 -39.05
C ASN A 232 3.16 -40.56 -38.22
N HIS A 233 3.17 -40.46 -36.89
CA HIS A 233 2.80 -41.56 -36.00
C HIS A 233 1.67 -41.16 -35.05
N ARG A 234 0.80 -42.12 -34.71
CA ARG A 234 -0.29 -41.95 -33.75
C ARG A 234 -0.45 -43.17 -32.87
N ILE A 235 -0.60 -42.94 -31.57
CA ILE A 235 -1.13 -43.93 -30.63
C ILE A 235 -2.45 -43.39 -30.10
N ALA A 236 -3.55 -44.09 -30.39
CA ALA A 236 -4.90 -43.73 -29.94
C ALA A 236 -5.52 -44.88 -29.16
N ALA A 237 -6.29 -44.57 -28.12
CA ALA A 237 -6.90 -45.57 -27.24
C ALA A 237 -7.93 -46.45 -27.97
N ASN A 238 -9.03 -45.87 -28.46
CA ASN A 238 -10.05 -46.61 -29.23
C ASN A 238 -9.99 -46.33 -30.75
N GLY A 239 -9.19 -45.33 -31.17
CA GLY A 239 -9.03 -44.92 -32.57
C GLY A 239 -7.91 -45.63 -33.34
N PRO A 240 -7.74 -45.34 -34.64
CA PRO A 240 -6.66 -45.89 -35.45
C PRO A 240 -5.29 -45.46 -34.92
N THR A 241 -4.48 -46.45 -34.54
CA THR A 241 -3.04 -46.28 -34.25
C THR A 241 -2.27 -46.43 -35.56
N ILE A 242 -1.32 -45.53 -35.81
CA ILE A 242 -0.55 -45.44 -37.06
C ILE A 242 0.93 -45.49 -36.72
N PHE A 243 1.63 -46.42 -37.36
CA PHE A 243 3.09 -46.50 -37.37
C PHE A 243 3.52 -46.55 -38.85
N ASN A 244 4.08 -45.44 -39.34
CA ASN A 244 4.70 -45.38 -40.67
C ASN A 244 6.14 -45.89 -40.67
#